data_AF-A0A017SVK9-F1
#
_entry.id   AF-A0A017SVK9-F1
#
_cell.length_a   1.000
_cell.length_b   1.000
_cell.length_c   1.000
_cell.angle_alpha   90.00
_cell.angle_beta   90.00
_cell.angle_gamma   90.00
#
_symmetry.space_group_name_H-M   'P 1'
#
loop_
_entity.id
_entity.type
_entity.pdbx_description
1 polymer ?
#
loop_
_entity_poly.entity_id
_entity_poly.type
_entity_poly.pdbx_seq_one_letter_code
_entity_poly.pdbx_strand_id
1 'polypeptide(L)'
;MEPSARLPSRRHCDRAIPHPCYRDAFMSLASSTRGEGLGPPLSLDEQPLIARIDGALARALPISDGPYTLALTTLPDEERARLDGQSGPVLYTRALVHVALRLTGLDATGAPRDLDHVLTLCERTERDLDRLDTLLAAFVRVVCRLMRDAQDTSLGAPARLLPSHLDAALRAALRASVRKPRKTRTVDACEAAMLEAPELQDLLVPPPETIAPAVAALDAWFTAHVPVMSTPDFELTHVREPRWPRLTPPSPQGIEATRKGLCVTIRTTAFDAPDAFGERPILDAFEQQILLVDPASLSDVDRVIAYLDGWSATLPRVVAHWHAKDKLADRMPCDFLEPSVLDLKKPRTAEDFAAALAKRWKLPAG
;
A
#
# COMPACT_ATOMS: atom_id res chain seq x y z
N MET A 1 1.19 47.26 30.56
CA MET A 1 0.68 46.96 29.22
C MET A 1 1.37 45.69 28.76
N GLU A 2 0.76 44.55 29.06
CA GLU A 2 1.28 43.23 28.71
C GLU A 2 0.99 42.94 27.23
N PRO A 3 1.95 42.39 26.47
CA PRO A 3 1.64 41.91 25.14
C PRO A 3 0.94 40.55 25.26
N SER A 4 -0.34 40.55 24.94
CA SER A 4 -1.17 39.35 24.77
C SER A 4 -0.59 38.49 23.64
N ALA A 5 0.13 37.43 24.01
CA ALA A 5 0.55 36.38 23.09
C ALA A 5 -0.70 35.61 22.65
N ARG A 6 -1.14 35.86 21.41
CA ARG A 6 -2.20 35.09 20.77
C ARG A 6 -1.65 33.69 20.49
N LEU A 7 -2.12 32.70 21.24
CA LEU A 7 -1.95 31.29 20.90
C LEU A 7 -2.47 31.06 19.47
N PRO A 8 -1.68 30.49 18.55
CA PRO A 8 -2.20 30.13 17.24
C PRO A 8 -3.28 29.05 17.40
N SER A 9 -4.38 29.24 16.66
CA SER A 9 -5.55 28.38 16.72
C SER A 9 -5.17 26.91 16.52
N ARG A 10 -5.64 26.03 17.42
CA ARG A 10 -5.67 24.57 17.23
C ARG A 10 -6.30 24.24 15.88
N ARG A 11 -5.50 24.15 14.83
CA ARG A 11 -5.87 23.43 13.62
C ARG A 11 -5.75 21.96 13.98
N HIS A 12 -6.87 21.34 14.35
CA HIS A 12 -7.01 19.91 14.17
C HIS A 12 -6.75 19.60 12.70
N CYS A 13 -5.51 19.25 12.40
CA CYS A 13 -5.14 18.59 11.18
C CYS A 13 -5.55 17.12 11.30
N ASP A 14 -6.86 16.88 11.33
CA ASP A 14 -7.44 15.72 10.65
C ASP A 14 -7.25 15.92 9.15
N ARG A 15 -6.01 16.04 8.70
CA ARG A 15 -5.64 15.66 7.34
C ARG A 15 -5.55 14.14 7.35
N ALA A 16 -6.71 13.50 7.47
CA ALA A 16 -6.92 12.28 6.73
C ALA A 16 -6.57 12.64 5.29
N ILE A 17 -5.40 12.23 4.82
CA ILE A 17 -5.08 12.25 3.40
C ILE A 17 -6.24 11.47 2.77
N PRO A 18 -7.16 12.11 2.04
CA PRO A 18 -8.22 11.39 1.37
C PRO A 18 -7.51 10.67 0.24
N HIS A 19 -7.17 9.40 0.45
CA HIS A 19 -6.63 8.58 -0.61
C HIS A 19 -7.76 8.44 -1.65
N PRO A 20 -7.54 8.80 -2.92
CA PRO A 20 -8.60 8.84 -3.94
C PRO A 20 -9.21 7.47 -4.27
N CYS A 21 -8.72 6.37 -3.66
CA CYS A 21 -9.14 5.00 -3.96
C CYS A 21 -10.56 4.63 -3.49
N TYR A 22 -11.26 5.47 -2.71
CA TYR A 22 -12.57 5.10 -2.17
C TYR A 22 -13.78 5.65 -2.95
N ARG A 23 -13.58 6.46 -3.99
CA ARG A 23 -14.70 6.97 -4.81
C ARG A 23 -14.85 6.30 -6.18
N ASP A 24 -13.85 5.54 -6.61
CA ASP A 24 -13.81 4.95 -7.95
C ASP A 24 -14.19 3.46 -8.03
N ALA A 25 -14.44 2.82 -6.88
CA ALA A 25 -14.76 1.39 -6.82
C ALA A 25 -16.19 1.01 -7.29
N PHE A 26 -17.03 1.99 -7.65
CA PHE A 26 -18.39 1.75 -8.15
C PHE A 26 -18.59 2.15 -9.62
N MET A 27 -17.50 2.40 -10.36
CA MET A 27 -17.53 2.88 -11.76
C MET A 27 -16.76 1.98 -12.74
N SER A 28 -16.36 0.77 -12.37
CA SER A 28 -15.57 -0.12 -13.27
C SER A 28 -16.35 -0.58 -14.51
N LEU A 29 -17.70 -0.58 -14.47
CA LEU A 29 -18.54 -0.73 -15.67
C LEU A 29 -18.86 0.61 -16.37
N ALA A 30 -18.58 1.76 -15.76
CA ALA A 30 -18.98 3.08 -16.27
C ALA A 30 -17.87 3.81 -17.04
N SER A 31 -16.60 3.48 -16.80
CA SER A 31 -15.48 4.20 -17.45
C SER A 31 -14.96 3.54 -18.74
N SER A 32 -15.33 2.29 -19.03
CA SER A 32 -15.03 1.63 -20.33
C SER A 32 -16.25 1.55 -21.29
N THR A 33 -17.45 1.92 -20.84
CA THR A 33 -18.70 1.81 -21.63
C THR A 33 -18.97 2.93 -22.62
N ARG A 34 -17.99 3.79 -22.92
CA ARG A 34 -18.10 4.69 -24.08
C ARG A 34 -17.73 3.94 -25.37
N GLY A 35 -18.63 3.07 -25.81
CA GLY A 35 -18.69 2.63 -27.22
C GLY A 35 -18.33 1.17 -27.53
N GLU A 36 -18.13 0.29 -26.55
CA GLU A 36 -17.96 -1.15 -26.84
C GLU A 36 -19.32 -1.82 -27.05
N GLY A 37 -19.84 -1.64 -28.28
CA GLY A 37 -21.04 -2.33 -28.73
C GLY A 37 -20.91 -3.85 -28.70
N LEU A 38 -22.05 -4.47 -28.48
CA LEU A 38 -22.45 -5.85 -28.80
C LEU A 38 -21.39 -6.61 -29.62
N GLY A 39 -20.86 -7.70 -29.05
CA GLY A 39 -20.06 -8.64 -29.81
C GLY A 39 -20.94 -9.50 -30.70
N PRO A 40 -20.53 -9.82 -31.94
CA PRO A 40 -21.22 -10.86 -32.69
C PRO A 40 -21.21 -12.18 -31.89
N PRO A 41 -22.19 -13.08 -32.13
CA PRO A 41 -22.20 -14.40 -31.51
C PRO A 41 -20.83 -15.09 -31.69
N LEU A 42 -20.45 -15.93 -30.73
CA LEU A 42 -19.19 -16.67 -30.77
C LEU A 42 -19.05 -17.38 -32.11
N SER A 43 -17.93 -17.13 -32.80
CA SER A 43 -17.56 -17.94 -33.95
C SER A 43 -17.23 -19.37 -33.49
N LEU A 44 -17.30 -20.33 -34.42
CA LEU A 44 -16.92 -21.72 -34.14
C LEU A 44 -15.48 -21.83 -33.61
N ASP A 45 -14.60 -20.92 -34.03
CA ASP A 45 -13.20 -20.88 -33.61
C ASP A 45 -13.00 -20.37 -32.17
N GLU A 46 -13.99 -19.68 -31.60
CA GLU A 46 -13.93 -19.12 -30.24
C GLU A 46 -14.59 -20.01 -29.18
N GLN A 47 -15.43 -20.97 -29.59
CA GLN A 47 -16.04 -21.94 -28.68
C GLN A 47 -15.00 -22.74 -27.86
N PRO A 48 -13.86 -23.19 -28.43
CA PRO A 48 -12.82 -23.87 -27.67
C PRO A 48 -12.20 -23.00 -26.58
N LEU A 49 -12.01 -21.69 -26.83
CA LEU A 49 -11.48 -20.75 -25.85
C LEU A 49 -12.43 -20.64 -24.64
N ILE A 50 -13.73 -20.42 -24.91
CA ILE A 50 -14.74 -20.28 -23.86
C ILE A 50 -14.89 -21.59 -23.05
N ALA A 51 -14.96 -22.74 -23.73
CA ALA A 51 -15.03 -24.04 -23.06
C ALA A 51 -13.77 -24.33 -22.22
N ARG A 52 -12.59 -23.87 -22.67
CA ARG A 52 -11.34 -24.02 -21.92
C ARG A 52 -11.34 -23.17 -20.65
N ILE A 53 -11.71 -21.89 -20.76
CA ILE A 53 -11.82 -20.96 -19.62
C ILE A 53 -12.82 -21.49 -18.60
N ASP A 54 -14.02 -21.83 -19.06
CA ASP A 54 -15.08 -22.37 -18.20
C ASP A 54 -14.63 -23.64 -17.50
N GLY A 55 -14.04 -24.59 -18.23
CA GLY A 55 -13.50 -25.82 -17.66
C GLY A 55 -12.35 -25.59 -16.68
N ALA A 56 -11.45 -24.63 -16.93
CA ALA A 56 -10.34 -24.31 -16.04
C ALA A 56 -10.84 -23.66 -14.73
N LEU A 57 -11.76 -22.71 -14.84
CA LEU A 57 -12.35 -22.03 -13.68
C LEU A 57 -13.25 -22.97 -12.88
N ALA A 58 -14.05 -23.82 -13.52
CA ALA A 58 -14.90 -24.79 -12.84
C ALA A 58 -14.10 -25.86 -12.07
N ARG A 59 -12.86 -26.15 -12.50
CA ARG A 59 -11.95 -27.03 -11.74
C ARG A 59 -11.29 -26.32 -10.56
N ALA A 60 -11.10 -25.01 -10.67
CA ALA A 60 -10.38 -24.23 -9.67
C ALA A 60 -11.30 -23.58 -8.63
N LEU A 61 -12.55 -23.29 -8.99
CA LEU A 61 -13.54 -22.62 -8.16
C LEU A 61 -14.70 -23.57 -7.81
N PRO A 62 -15.31 -23.45 -6.62
CA PRO A 62 -15.06 -22.42 -5.63
C PRO A 62 -13.75 -22.64 -4.85
N ILE A 63 -13.11 -21.53 -4.47
CA ILE A 63 -12.07 -21.53 -3.44
C ILE A 63 -12.62 -20.89 -2.18
N SER A 64 -12.26 -21.46 -1.02
CA SER A 64 -12.63 -20.93 0.29
C SER A 64 -11.40 -20.88 1.18
N ASP A 65 -11.26 -19.77 1.90
CA ASP A 65 -10.25 -19.59 2.94
C ASP A 65 -10.85 -18.72 4.05
N GLY A 66 -10.98 -19.33 5.24
CA GLY A 66 -11.68 -18.75 6.38
C GLY A 66 -13.09 -18.26 6.03
N PRO A 67 -13.42 -16.97 6.28
CA PRO A 67 -14.74 -16.42 6.03
C PRO A 67 -14.96 -16.02 4.56
N TYR A 68 -13.97 -16.21 3.69
CA TYR A 68 -14.01 -15.79 2.29
C TYR A 68 -14.23 -16.98 1.37
N THR A 69 -15.12 -16.82 0.39
CA THR A 69 -15.34 -17.77 -0.69
C THR A 69 -15.41 -17.01 -2.00
N LEU A 70 -14.66 -17.45 -3.02
CA LEU A 70 -14.80 -16.99 -4.39
C LEU A 70 -15.38 -18.13 -5.22
N ALA A 71 -16.50 -17.87 -5.89
CA ALA A 71 -17.20 -18.83 -6.74
C ALA A 71 -17.56 -18.21 -8.09
N LEU A 72 -17.76 -19.07 -9.09
CA LEU A 72 -18.43 -18.67 -10.32
C LEU A 72 -19.89 -18.36 -10.01
N THR A 73 -20.43 -17.31 -10.62
CA THR A 73 -21.83 -16.92 -10.45
C THR A 73 -22.45 -16.58 -11.80
N THR A 74 -23.76 -16.50 -11.84
CA THR A 74 -24.49 -15.93 -12.98
C THR A 74 -24.88 -14.50 -12.67
N LEU A 75 -24.81 -13.62 -13.66
CA LEU A 75 -25.23 -12.24 -13.48
C LEU A 75 -26.72 -12.11 -13.13
N PRO A 76 -27.09 -11.09 -12.32
CA PRO A 76 -28.49 -10.71 -12.12
C PRO A 76 -29.16 -10.33 -13.45
N ASP A 77 -30.49 -10.48 -13.53
CA ASP A 77 -31.30 -10.22 -14.73
C ASP A 77 -31.04 -8.84 -15.35
N GLU A 78 -30.88 -7.82 -14.52
CA GLU A 78 -30.60 -6.45 -14.94
C GLU A 78 -29.26 -6.31 -15.67
N GLU A 79 -28.23 -7.04 -15.25
CA GLU A 79 -26.92 -7.03 -15.90
C GLU A 79 -26.88 -7.97 -17.11
N ARG A 80 -27.58 -9.11 -17.05
CA ARG A 80 -27.77 -9.97 -18.23
C ARG A 80 -28.44 -9.22 -19.37
N ALA A 81 -29.45 -8.40 -19.08
CA ALA A 81 -30.11 -7.58 -20.09
C ALA A 81 -29.16 -6.59 -20.79
N ARG A 82 -28.09 -6.16 -20.12
CA ARG A 82 -27.05 -5.30 -20.72
C ARG A 82 -26.06 -6.07 -21.59
N LEU A 83 -25.99 -7.39 -21.44
CA LEU A 83 -25.09 -8.29 -22.16
C LEU A 83 -25.88 -9.29 -23.04
N ASP A 84 -26.96 -8.82 -23.66
CA ASP A 84 -27.81 -9.57 -24.60
C ASP A 84 -28.37 -10.90 -24.07
N GLY A 85 -28.64 -10.96 -22.76
CA GLY A 85 -29.20 -12.17 -22.15
C GLY A 85 -28.23 -13.34 -22.11
N GLN A 86 -26.92 -13.09 -22.24
CA GLN A 86 -25.91 -14.12 -22.00
C GLN A 86 -26.13 -14.79 -20.64
N SER A 87 -26.19 -16.11 -20.67
CA SER A 87 -26.40 -16.96 -19.50
C SER A 87 -25.14 -17.73 -19.18
N GLY A 88 -24.75 -17.74 -17.90
CA GLY A 88 -23.59 -18.48 -17.42
C GLY A 88 -22.53 -17.57 -16.81
N PRO A 89 -21.44 -18.17 -16.29
CA PRO A 89 -20.39 -17.43 -15.60
C PRO A 89 -19.34 -16.84 -16.54
N VAL A 90 -19.19 -17.36 -17.76
CA VAL A 90 -18.28 -16.80 -18.77
C VAL A 90 -19.08 -15.98 -19.77
N LEU A 91 -18.68 -14.73 -19.93
CA LEU A 91 -19.37 -13.72 -20.74
C LEU A 91 -18.41 -13.18 -21.79
N TYR A 92 -18.91 -12.57 -22.86
CA TYR A 92 -18.07 -12.03 -23.91
C TYR A 92 -18.66 -10.78 -24.55
N THR A 93 -17.78 -9.87 -24.95
CA THR A 93 -18.08 -8.71 -25.80
C THR A 93 -17.47 -8.92 -27.17
N ARG A 94 -17.39 -7.88 -28.03
CA ARG A 94 -16.75 -8.00 -29.34
C ARG A 94 -15.27 -8.35 -29.27
N ALA A 95 -14.58 -7.87 -28.23
CA ALA A 95 -13.12 -7.98 -28.14
C ALA A 95 -12.66 -8.77 -26.91
N LEU A 96 -13.49 -8.90 -25.88
CA LEU A 96 -13.06 -9.36 -24.57
C LEU A 96 -13.88 -10.56 -24.08
N VAL A 97 -13.24 -11.39 -23.28
CA VAL A 97 -13.87 -12.43 -22.47
C VAL A 97 -13.89 -11.97 -21.02
N HIS A 98 -15.03 -12.08 -20.39
CA HIS A 98 -15.25 -11.73 -18.99
C HIS A 98 -15.71 -12.96 -18.19
N VAL A 99 -15.58 -12.88 -16.87
CA VAL A 99 -16.12 -13.87 -15.93
C VAL A 99 -16.93 -13.17 -14.85
N ALA A 100 -18.12 -13.69 -14.57
CA ALA A 100 -18.92 -13.34 -13.41
C ALA A 100 -18.51 -14.19 -12.21
N LEU A 101 -18.13 -13.51 -11.13
CA LEU A 101 -17.67 -14.10 -9.88
C LEU A 101 -18.51 -13.56 -8.72
N ARG A 102 -18.71 -14.40 -7.71
CA ARG A 102 -19.24 -14.01 -6.40
C ARG A 102 -18.15 -14.14 -5.37
N LEU A 103 -17.83 -13.03 -4.72
CA LEU A 103 -17.03 -13.01 -3.50
C LEU A 103 -17.98 -12.94 -2.29
N THR A 104 -18.07 -14.04 -1.55
CA THR A 104 -18.66 -14.06 -0.21
C THR A 104 -17.56 -13.72 0.79
N GLY A 105 -17.81 -12.75 1.68
CA GLY A 105 -16.84 -12.31 2.68
C GLY A 105 -17.51 -11.57 3.82
N LEU A 106 -16.72 -10.83 4.60
CA LEU A 106 -17.23 -10.03 5.71
C LEU A 106 -17.41 -8.55 5.32
N ASP A 107 -18.49 -7.95 5.79
CA ASP A 107 -18.79 -6.54 5.60
C ASP A 107 -18.10 -5.66 6.66
N ALA A 108 -18.58 -4.42 6.80
CA ALA A 108 -18.01 -3.48 7.75
C ALA A 108 -18.21 -3.79 9.22
N THR A 109 -19.24 -4.56 9.50
CA THR A 109 -19.68 -4.96 10.83
C THR A 109 -19.21 -6.36 11.18
N GLY A 110 -18.54 -7.05 10.24
CA GLY A 110 -18.16 -8.45 10.38
C GLY A 110 -19.29 -9.42 10.00
N ALA A 111 -20.38 -8.95 9.39
CA ALA A 111 -21.47 -9.79 8.92
C ALA A 111 -21.13 -10.37 7.54
N PRO A 112 -21.56 -11.61 7.22
CA PRO A 112 -21.42 -12.17 5.89
C PRO A 112 -22.11 -11.32 4.82
N ARG A 113 -21.45 -11.12 3.68
CA ARG A 113 -21.98 -10.38 2.54
C ARG A 113 -21.47 -10.98 1.24
N ASP A 114 -22.39 -11.13 0.29
CA ASP A 114 -22.08 -11.50 -1.09
C ASP A 114 -21.85 -10.26 -1.95
N LEU A 115 -20.81 -10.32 -2.78
CA LEU A 115 -20.45 -9.30 -3.74
C LEU A 115 -20.29 -9.96 -5.11
N ASP A 116 -21.28 -9.78 -5.97
CA ASP A 116 -21.20 -10.17 -7.38
C ASP A 116 -20.33 -9.16 -8.14
N HIS A 117 -19.46 -9.65 -9.02
CA HIS A 117 -18.50 -8.84 -9.77
C HIS A 117 -18.17 -9.47 -11.12
N VAL A 118 -17.88 -8.63 -12.12
CA VAL A 118 -17.48 -9.06 -13.46
C VAL A 118 -16.02 -8.67 -13.71
N LEU A 119 -15.19 -9.65 -14.04
CA LEU A 119 -13.77 -9.48 -14.35
C LEU A 119 -13.47 -9.67 -15.83
N THR A 120 -12.65 -8.81 -16.43
CA THR A 120 -12.14 -8.98 -17.80
C THR A 120 -10.91 -9.89 -17.81
N LEU A 121 -11.03 -11.11 -18.35
CA LEU A 121 -9.96 -12.11 -18.33
C LEU A 121 -8.94 -11.93 -19.45
N CYS A 122 -9.36 -11.84 -20.71
CA CYS A 122 -8.47 -11.78 -21.86
C CYS A 122 -9.18 -11.22 -23.11
N GLU A 123 -8.40 -11.00 -24.16
CA GLU A 123 -8.93 -10.71 -25.50
C GLU A 123 -9.45 -11.99 -26.16
N ARG A 124 -10.53 -11.89 -26.95
CA ARG A 124 -11.09 -13.00 -27.75
C ARG A 124 -10.09 -13.55 -28.78
N THR A 125 -9.09 -12.76 -29.15
CA THR A 125 -8.02 -13.13 -30.07
C THR A 125 -6.87 -13.87 -29.42
N GLU A 126 -6.92 -14.16 -28.11
CA GLU A 126 -5.90 -14.95 -27.42
C GLU A 126 -5.84 -16.37 -28.00
N ARG A 127 -4.63 -16.80 -28.40
CA ARG A 127 -4.40 -18.10 -29.06
C ARG A 127 -3.54 -19.03 -28.22
N ASP A 128 -2.88 -18.51 -27.19
CA ASP A 128 -2.00 -19.29 -26.31
C ASP A 128 -2.79 -19.83 -25.11
N LEU A 129 -3.54 -20.91 -25.34
CA LEU A 129 -4.43 -21.51 -24.33
C LEU A 129 -3.67 -22.09 -23.14
N ASP A 130 -2.48 -22.66 -23.35
CA ASP A 130 -1.66 -23.21 -22.26
C ASP A 130 -1.18 -22.10 -21.31
N ARG A 131 -0.86 -20.93 -21.87
CA ARG A 131 -0.52 -19.74 -21.10
C ARG A 131 -1.72 -19.20 -20.34
N LEU A 132 -2.91 -19.24 -20.92
CA LEU A 132 -4.14 -18.86 -20.23
C LEU A 132 -4.40 -19.76 -19.01
N ASP A 133 -4.23 -21.08 -19.14
CA ASP A 133 -4.35 -22.01 -18.01
C ASP A 133 -3.33 -21.68 -16.91
N THR A 134 -2.08 -21.39 -17.30
CA THR A 134 -1.02 -20.99 -16.37
C THR A 134 -1.37 -19.71 -15.61
N LEU A 135 -1.92 -18.71 -16.32
CA LEU A 135 -2.37 -17.44 -15.73
C LEU A 135 -3.54 -17.64 -14.78
N LEU A 136 -4.55 -18.42 -15.16
CA LEU A 136 -5.72 -18.69 -14.33
C LEU A 136 -5.33 -19.45 -13.05
N ALA A 137 -4.44 -20.44 -13.15
CA ALA A 137 -3.92 -21.16 -11.99
C ALA A 137 -3.14 -20.23 -11.04
N ALA A 138 -2.29 -19.35 -11.59
CA ALA A 138 -1.55 -18.37 -10.79
C ALA A 138 -2.48 -17.34 -10.13
N PHE A 139 -3.49 -16.86 -10.86
CA PHE A 139 -4.53 -15.98 -10.33
C PHE A 139 -5.24 -16.59 -9.13
N VAL A 140 -5.68 -17.85 -9.23
CA VAL A 140 -6.33 -18.57 -8.12
C VAL A 140 -5.45 -18.61 -6.88
N ARG A 141 -4.15 -18.91 -7.03
CA ARG A 141 -3.20 -18.92 -5.91
C ARG A 141 -3.02 -17.55 -5.28
N VAL A 142 -2.91 -16.49 -6.09
CA VAL A 142 -2.83 -15.11 -5.60
C VAL A 142 -4.10 -14.70 -4.87
N VAL A 143 -5.29 -15.10 -5.36
CA VAL A 143 -6.55 -14.86 -4.63
C VAL A 143 -6.56 -15.58 -3.29
N CYS A 144 -6.17 -16.86 -3.23
CA CYS A 144 -6.03 -17.57 -1.96
C CYS A 144 -5.04 -16.88 -1.02
N ARG A 145 -3.94 -16.32 -1.54
CA ARG A 145 -3.01 -15.49 -0.75
C ARG A 145 -3.70 -14.24 -0.21
N LEU A 146 -4.42 -13.50 -1.06
CA LEU A 146 -5.16 -12.30 -0.64
C LEU A 146 -6.22 -12.61 0.41
N MET A 147 -6.92 -13.75 0.32
CA MET A 147 -7.87 -14.19 1.34
C MET A 147 -7.20 -14.48 2.68
N ARG A 148 -6.04 -15.15 2.69
CA ARG A 148 -5.25 -15.37 3.93
C ARG A 148 -4.77 -14.05 4.51
N ASP A 149 -4.20 -13.21 3.66
CA ASP A 149 -3.68 -11.91 4.07
C ASP A 149 -4.80 -11.01 4.60
N ALA A 150 -6.02 -11.08 4.06
CA ALA A 150 -7.19 -10.35 4.57
C ALA A 150 -7.59 -10.79 5.99
N GLN A 151 -7.38 -12.05 6.32
CA GLN A 151 -7.65 -12.62 7.66
C GLN A 151 -6.52 -12.35 8.65
N ASP A 152 -5.32 -12.02 8.18
CA ASP A 152 -4.17 -11.80 9.04
C ASP A 152 -4.34 -10.51 9.88
N THR A 153 -4.48 -10.68 11.19
CA THR A 153 -4.61 -9.59 12.16
C THR A 153 -3.29 -9.21 12.83
N SER A 154 -2.17 -9.82 12.45
CA SER A 154 -0.85 -9.53 13.03
C SER A 154 -0.44 -8.06 12.83
N LEU A 155 -0.94 -7.42 11.78
CA LEU A 155 -0.67 -6.02 11.42
C LEU A 155 -1.86 -5.08 11.65
N GLY A 156 -2.79 -5.46 12.54
CA GLY A 156 -3.95 -4.65 12.94
C GLY A 156 -5.30 -5.26 12.56
N ALA A 157 -6.30 -4.40 12.30
CA ALA A 157 -7.63 -4.87 11.91
C ALA A 157 -7.57 -5.68 10.59
N PRO A 158 -8.39 -6.73 10.44
CA PRO A 158 -8.43 -7.52 9.22
C PRO A 158 -8.76 -6.61 8.03
N ALA A 159 -7.97 -6.72 6.96
CA ALA A 159 -8.30 -6.01 5.74
C ALA A 159 -9.52 -6.67 5.11
N ARG A 160 -10.48 -5.87 4.66
CA ARG A 160 -11.60 -6.41 3.89
C ARG A 160 -11.13 -6.78 2.51
N LEU A 161 -11.42 -8.00 2.07
CA LEU A 161 -11.24 -8.36 0.67
C LEU A 161 -12.38 -7.74 -0.15
N LEU A 162 -12.04 -6.92 -1.15
CA LEU A 162 -12.99 -6.23 -2.02
C LEU A 162 -12.86 -6.74 -3.46
N PRO A 163 -13.90 -6.61 -4.30
CA PRO A 163 -13.83 -6.96 -5.71
C PRO A 163 -12.69 -6.26 -6.47
N SER A 164 -12.36 -5.02 -6.10
CA SER A 164 -11.22 -4.27 -6.65
C SER A 164 -9.86 -4.95 -6.41
N HIS A 165 -9.75 -5.81 -5.40
CA HIS A 165 -8.54 -6.60 -5.15
C HIS A 165 -8.42 -7.75 -6.16
N LEU A 166 -9.55 -8.32 -6.59
CA LEU A 166 -9.59 -9.31 -7.66
C LEU A 166 -9.22 -8.66 -9.01
N ASP A 167 -9.70 -7.45 -9.27
CA ASP A 167 -9.29 -6.64 -10.43
C ASP A 167 -7.78 -6.36 -10.42
N ALA A 168 -7.22 -6.06 -9.25
CA ALA A 168 -5.78 -5.84 -9.09
C ALA A 168 -4.98 -7.11 -9.38
N ALA A 169 -5.40 -8.26 -8.85
CA ALA A 169 -4.77 -9.56 -9.10
C ALA A 169 -4.80 -9.94 -10.58
N LEU A 170 -5.93 -9.72 -11.26
CA LEU A 170 -6.05 -10.02 -12.68
C LEU A 170 -5.21 -9.08 -13.56
N ARG A 171 -5.18 -7.77 -13.24
CA ARG A 171 -4.29 -6.82 -13.91
C ARG A 171 -2.82 -7.19 -13.71
N ALA A 172 -2.44 -7.65 -12.53
CA ALA A 172 -1.10 -8.18 -12.26
C ALA A 172 -0.79 -9.39 -13.16
N ALA A 173 -1.74 -10.33 -13.32
CA ALA A 173 -1.60 -11.49 -14.21
C ALA A 173 -1.38 -11.07 -15.66
N LEU A 174 -2.25 -10.20 -16.19
CA LEU A 174 -2.16 -9.68 -17.55
C LEU A 174 -0.85 -8.93 -17.79
N ARG A 175 -0.40 -8.13 -16.82
CA ARG A 175 0.86 -7.41 -16.90
C ARG A 175 2.06 -8.36 -16.90
N ALA A 176 2.05 -9.37 -16.03
CA ALA A 176 3.08 -10.39 -15.95
C ALA A 176 3.20 -11.13 -17.29
N SER A 177 2.04 -11.48 -17.88
CA SER A 177 1.96 -12.14 -19.17
C SER A 177 2.58 -11.26 -20.27
N VAL A 178 2.17 -10.00 -20.42
CA VAL A 178 2.60 -9.14 -21.54
C VAL A 178 4.07 -8.76 -21.44
N ARG A 179 4.57 -8.41 -20.24
CA ARG A 179 5.92 -7.84 -20.09
C ARG A 179 7.04 -8.87 -20.06
N LYS A 180 6.77 -10.08 -19.55
CA LYS A 180 7.80 -11.11 -19.33
C LYS A 180 7.34 -12.51 -19.77
N PRO A 181 6.82 -12.70 -21.00
CA PRO A 181 6.17 -13.96 -21.41
C PRO A 181 7.10 -15.18 -21.32
N ARG A 182 8.41 -14.99 -21.51
CA ARG A 182 9.40 -16.09 -21.38
C ARG A 182 9.68 -16.48 -19.93
N LYS A 183 9.50 -15.58 -18.96
CA LYS A 183 9.80 -15.79 -17.54
C LYS A 183 8.58 -16.28 -16.74
N THR A 184 7.37 -16.23 -17.31
CA THR A 184 6.11 -16.61 -16.64
C THR A 184 5.51 -17.88 -17.25
N ARG A 185 6.36 -18.84 -17.65
CA ARG A 185 5.93 -20.09 -18.31
C ARG A 185 5.39 -21.15 -17.35
N THR A 186 5.66 -21.00 -16.06
CA THR A 186 5.17 -21.88 -15.00
C THR A 186 4.21 -21.11 -14.11
N VAL A 187 3.35 -21.84 -13.41
CA VAL A 187 2.41 -21.25 -12.44
C VAL A 187 3.19 -20.48 -11.36
N ASP A 188 4.25 -21.08 -10.79
CA ASP A 188 5.06 -20.46 -9.74
C ASP A 188 5.72 -19.15 -10.19
N ALA A 189 6.27 -19.12 -11.41
CA ALA A 189 6.93 -17.92 -11.91
C ALA A 189 5.93 -16.82 -12.30
N CYS A 190 4.73 -17.21 -12.74
CA CYS A 190 3.64 -16.28 -12.97
C CYS A 190 3.11 -15.70 -11.64
N GLU A 191 2.88 -16.54 -10.63
CA GLU A 191 2.49 -16.16 -9.28
C GLU A 191 3.51 -15.18 -8.67
N ALA A 192 4.80 -15.50 -8.71
CA ALA A 192 5.85 -14.60 -8.23
C ALA A 192 5.82 -13.23 -8.95
N ALA A 193 5.71 -13.23 -10.28
CA ALA A 193 5.62 -12.00 -11.06
C ALA A 193 4.35 -11.17 -10.76
N MET A 194 3.25 -11.84 -10.41
CA MET A 194 2.01 -11.18 -9.97
C MET A 194 2.17 -10.55 -8.59
N LEU A 195 2.75 -11.27 -7.62
CA LEU A 195 2.97 -10.75 -6.26
C LEU A 195 3.95 -9.57 -6.22
N GLU A 196 4.88 -9.49 -7.18
CA GLU A 196 5.76 -8.33 -7.40
C GLU A 196 5.05 -7.11 -8.03
N ALA A 197 3.80 -7.26 -8.48
CA ALA A 197 3.10 -6.20 -9.19
C ALA A 197 2.72 -5.06 -8.23
N PRO A 198 3.01 -3.78 -8.57
CA PRO A 198 2.68 -2.63 -7.73
C PRO A 198 1.22 -2.56 -7.29
N GLU A 199 0.30 -3.05 -8.13
CA GLU A 199 -1.13 -3.09 -7.87
C GLU A 199 -1.52 -3.99 -6.67
N LEU A 200 -0.65 -4.95 -6.30
CA LEU A 200 -0.86 -5.85 -5.18
C LEU A 200 -0.02 -5.50 -3.94
N GLN A 201 1.03 -4.70 -4.07
CA GLN A 201 1.98 -4.43 -2.97
C GLN A 201 1.30 -3.83 -1.73
N ASP A 202 0.30 -2.96 -1.93
CA ASP A 202 -0.45 -2.34 -0.84
C ASP A 202 -1.53 -3.25 -0.21
N LEU A 203 -1.79 -4.42 -0.83
CA LEU A 203 -2.82 -5.35 -0.40
C LEU A 203 -2.25 -6.55 0.37
N LEU A 204 -1.01 -6.92 0.04
CA LEU A 204 -0.35 -8.09 0.58
C LEU A 204 0.20 -7.81 1.98
N VAL A 205 0.14 -8.82 2.84
CA VAL A 205 0.82 -8.79 4.12
C VAL A 205 2.27 -9.22 3.89
N PRO A 206 3.26 -8.37 4.21
CA PRO A 206 4.66 -8.76 4.08
C PRO A 206 4.97 -9.97 4.96
N PRO A 207 5.85 -10.87 4.52
CA PRO A 207 6.18 -12.05 5.30
C PRO A 207 6.84 -11.69 6.66
N PRO A 208 6.57 -12.43 7.74
CA PRO A 208 7.24 -12.21 9.03
C PRO A 208 8.78 -12.23 8.93
N GLU A 209 9.33 -13.08 8.06
CA GLU A 209 10.76 -13.18 7.77
C GLU A 209 11.35 -11.93 7.11
N THR A 210 10.51 -11.07 6.53
CA THR A 210 10.94 -9.74 6.01
C THR A 210 10.73 -8.64 7.06
N ILE A 211 9.63 -8.71 7.82
CA ILE A 211 9.29 -7.70 8.84
C ILE A 211 10.28 -7.73 10.01
N ALA A 212 10.56 -8.91 10.58
CA ALA A 212 11.34 -9.01 11.81
C ALA A 212 12.79 -8.49 11.66
N PRO A 213 13.55 -8.83 10.60
CA PRO A 213 14.86 -8.24 10.37
C PRO A 213 14.81 -6.73 10.15
N ALA A 214 13.79 -6.22 9.46
CA ALA A 214 13.64 -4.79 9.21
C ALA A 214 13.36 -4.01 10.51
N VAL A 215 12.48 -4.53 11.36
CA VAL A 215 12.23 -3.97 12.70
C VAL A 215 13.49 -4.00 13.55
N ALA A 216 14.24 -5.10 13.56
CA ALA A 216 15.47 -5.22 14.33
C ALA A 216 16.56 -4.23 13.87
N ALA A 217 16.73 -4.04 12.56
CA ALA A 217 17.67 -3.08 12.00
C ALA A 217 17.31 -1.63 12.37
N LEU A 218 16.02 -1.27 12.25
CA LEU A 218 15.53 0.05 12.64
C LEU A 218 15.67 0.29 14.15
N ASP A 219 15.36 -0.70 14.98
CA ASP A 219 15.51 -0.59 16.44
C ASP A 219 16.97 -0.37 16.83
N ALA A 220 17.89 -1.14 16.22
CA ALA A 220 19.33 -0.95 16.43
C ALA A 220 19.77 0.46 16.02
N TRP A 221 19.28 0.95 14.87
CA TRP A 221 19.59 2.30 14.40
C TRP A 221 19.07 3.37 15.34
N PHE A 222 17.79 3.33 15.73
CA PHE A 222 17.22 4.32 16.65
C PHE A 222 17.88 4.26 18.02
N THR A 223 18.21 3.07 18.54
CA THR A 223 18.96 2.91 19.80
C THR A 223 20.31 3.60 19.75
N ALA A 224 21.01 3.52 18.63
CA ALA A 224 22.31 4.17 18.44
C ALA A 224 22.20 5.70 18.26
N HIS A 225 21.01 6.22 17.96
CA HIS A 225 20.74 7.63 17.64
C HIS A 225 19.64 8.20 18.54
N VAL A 226 19.83 8.15 19.86
CA VAL A 226 18.93 8.81 20.84
C VAL A 226 19.66 9.94 21.57
N PRO A 227 19.15 11.20 21.51
CA PRO A 227 18.12 11.66 20.58
C PRO A 227 18.63 11.58 19.14
N VAL A 228 17.70 11.53 18.17
CA VAL A 228 18.08 11.51 16.74
C VAL A 228 18.78 12.81 16.38
N MET A 229 18.31 13.90 16.98
CA MET A 229 18.89 15.23 16.87
C MET A 229 18.64 15.99 18.16
N SER A 230 19.66 16.72 18.63
CA SER A 230 19.50 17.71 19.69
C SER A 230 20.28 18.98 19.35
N THR A 231 19.65 20.11 19.64
CA THR A 231 20.17 21.47 19.57
C THR A 231 19.70 22.21 20.82
N PRO A 232 20.24 23.39 21.16
CA PRO A 232 19.82 24.12 22.36
C PRO A 232 18.32 24.46 22.41
N ASP A 233 17.70 24.65 21.26
CA ASP A 233 16.33 25.13 21.07
C ASP A 233 15.37 24.04 20.55
N PHE A 234 15.89 22.88 20.15
CA PHE A 234 15.10 21.85 19.49
C PHE A 234 15.66 20.43 19.63
N GLU A 235 14.78 19.44 19.80
CA GLU A 235 15.12 18.03 19.85
C GLU A 235 14.15 17.17 19.02
N LEU A 236 14.69 16.15 18.35
CA LEU A 236 13.94 15.12 17.66
C LEU A 236 14.27 13.75 18.27
N THR A 237 13.26 13.04 18.75
CA THR A 237 13.45 11.79 19.50
C THR A 237 12.46 10.71 19.05
N HIS A 238 12.94 9.48 18.89
CA HIS A 238 12.08 8.31 18.67
C HIS A 238 11.41 7.90 19.98
N VAL A 239 10.09 7.73 19.95
CA VAL A 239 9.27 7.40 21.12
C VAL A 239 8.92 5.93 21.09
N ARG A 240 9.53 5.17 22.01
CA ARG A 240 9.23 3.73 22.17
C ARG A 240 7.84 3.47 22.72
N GLU A 241 7.40 4.34 23.62
CA GLU A 241 6.13 4.23 24.32
C GLU A 241 5.24 5.46 24.05
N PRO A 242 4.60 5.54 22.88
CA PRO A 242 3.65 6.60 22.58
C PRO A 242 2.51 6.67 23.59
N ARG A 243 2.08 7.90 23.93
CA ARG A 243 1.03 8.17 24.94
C ARG A 243 -0.41 8.11 24.43
N TRP A 244 -0.62 7.77 23.17
CA TRP A 244 -1.91 7.82 22.48
C TRP A 244 -2.46 6.42 22.19
N PRO A 245 -3.79 6.27 21.98
CA PRO A 245 -4.42 4.97 21.80
C PRO A 245 -3.86 4.27 20.57
N ARG A 246 -3.34 3.05 20.76
CA ARG A 246 -2.74 2.28 19.66
C ARG A 246 -3.79 1.43 18.97
N LEU A 247 -3.69 1.33 17.65
CA LEU A 247 -4.51 0.42 16.83
C LEU A 247 -3.98 -1.02 16.89
N THR A 248 -2.72 -1.20 17.26
CA THR A 248 -2.02 -2.48 17.39
C THR A 248 -1.38 -2.59 18.77
N PRO A 249 -1.10 -3.82 19.26
CA PRO A 249 -0.36 -4.00 20.50
C PRO A 249 0.98 -3.27 20.48
N PRO A 250 1.45 -2.71 21.60
CA PRO A 250 2.75 -2.07 21.69
C PRO A 250 3.87 -3.00 21.21
N SER A 251 4.61 -2.58 20.18
CA SER A 251 5.96 -3.11 19.97
C SER A 251 6.86 -2.57 21.09
N PRO A 252 7.64 -3.40 21.80
CA PRO A 252 8.61 -2.93 22.79
C PRO A 252 9.70 -2.04 22.18
N GLN A 253 9.92 -2.15 20.86
CA GLN A 253 10.84 -1.32 20.10
C GLN A 253 10.22 0.03 19.69
N GLY A 254 8.91 0.24 19.82
CA GLY A 254 8.24 1.45 19.31
C GLY A 254 8.22 1.56 17.79
N ILE A 255 8.37 0.43 17.10
CA ILE A 255 8.26 0.32 15.64
C ILE A 255 7.04 -0.56 15.37
N GLU A 256 6.02 0.03 14.78
CA GLU A 256 4.75 -0.64 14.53
C GLU A 256 4.70 -1.14 13.10
N ALA A 257 4.64 -2.47 12.94
CA ALA A 257 4.39 -3.07 11.65
C ALA A 257 2.89 -2.94 11.31
N THR A 258 2.60 -2.38 10.15
CA THR A 258 1.24 -2.21 9.62
C THR A 258 1.20 -2.76 8.19
N ARG A 259 -0.01 -2.94 7.64
CA ARG A 259 -0.16 -3.27 6.21
C ARG A 259 0.43 -2.21 5.28
N LYS A 260 0.56 -0.97 5.75
CA LYS A 260 1.18 0.13 4.99
C LYS A 260 2.70 0.14 5.09
N GLY A 261 3.29 -0.77 5.86
CA GLY A 261 4.72 -0.84 6.15
C GLY A 261 5.06 -0.56 7.60
N LEU A 262 6.30 -0.14 7.88
CA LEU A 262 6.79 0.12 9.24
C LEU A 262 6.59 1.58 9.61
N CYS A 263 5.86 1.79 10.70
CA CYS A 263 5.60 3.08 11.28
C CYS A 263 6.44 3.30 12.54
N VAL A 264 6.90 4.53 12.76
CA VAL A 264 7.60 4.93 13.98
C VAL A 264 6.94 6.16 14.57
N THR A 265 6.99 6.30 15.90
CA THR A 265 6.56 7.55 16.54
C THR A 265 7.76 8.45 16.79
N ILE A 266 7.73 9.65 16.24
CA ILE A 266 8.75 10.67 16.47
C ILE A 266 8.14 11.80 17.29
N ARG A 267 8.90 12.29 18.27
CA ARG A 267 8.60 13.50 19.03
C ARG A 267 9.51 14.64 18.59
N THR A 268 8.92 15.78 18.30
CA THR A 268 9.60 17.07 18.17
C THR A 268 9.38 17.86 19.44
N THR A 269 10.46 18.32 20.09
CA THR A 269 10.40 19.18 21.28
C THR A 269 11.08 20.50 20.95
N ALA A 270 10.39 21.62 21.19
CA ALA A 270 10.96 22.96 21.11
C ALA A 270 11.19 23.49 22.52
N PHE A 271 12.33 24.13 22.75
CA PHE A 271 12.71 24.70 24.05
C PHE A 271 12.77 26.22 23.96
N ASP A 272 12.39 26.88 25.05
CA ASP A 272 12.59 28.31 25.22
C ASP A 272 14.06 28.62 25.61
N ALA A 273 14.39 29.91 25.70
CA ALA A 273 15.63 30.37 26.29
C ALA A 273 15.78 29.85 27.74
N PRO A 274 17.02 29.65 28.22
CA PRO A 274 17.26 29.26 29.61
C PRO A 274 16.63 30.28 30.57
N ASP A 275 15.96 29.78 31.59
CA ASP A 275 15.43 30.60 32.68
C ASP A 275 16.55 31.11 33.60
N ALA A 276 16.17 31.82 34.67
CA ALA A 276 17.12 32.36 35.65
C ALA A 276 17.94 31.28 36.39
N PHE A 277 17.52 30.02 36.33
CA PHE A 277 18.18 28.86 36.93
C PHE A 277 18.99 28.06 35.91
N GLY A 278 18.98 28.46 34.63
CA GLY A 278 19.65 27.76 33.55
C GLY A 278 18.87 26.58 32.99
N GLU A 279 17.64 26.35 33.47
CA GLU A 279 16.73 25.33 32.95
C GLU A 279 16.08 25.83 31.66
N ARG A 280 15.89 24.96 30.67
CA ARG A 280 15.23 25.31 29.42
C ARG A 280 13.80 24.78 29.43
N PRO A 281 12.78 25.62 29.65
CA PRO A 281 11.42 25.15 29.67
C PRO A 281 11.01 24.68 28.27
N ILE A 282 10.20 23.61 28.23
CA ILE A 282 9.62 23.10 26.99
C ILE A 282 8.55 24.10 26.53
N LEU A 283 8.75 24.68 25.35
CA LEU A 283 7.78 25.56 24.72
C LEU A 283 6.64 24.75 24.11
N ASP A 284 6.99 23.69 23.38
CA ASP A 284 6.02 22.80 22.74
C ASP A 284 6.60 21.39 22.54
N ALA A 285 5.72 20.40 22.44
CA ALA A 285 6.08 19.01 22.16
C ALA A 285 4.97 18.31 21.35
N PHE A 286 5.33 17.78 20.18
CA PHE A 286 4.42 17.05 19.31
C PHE A 286 4.90 15.62 19.09
N GLU A 287 4.01 14.66 19.27
CA GLU A 287 4.21 13.27 18.88
C GLU A 287 3.43 12.97 17.60
N GLN A 288 4.04 12.25 16.67
CA GLN A 288 3.35 11.80 15.46
C GLN A 288 3.87 10.43 15.04
N GLN A 289 2.94 9.54 14.66
CA GLN A 289 3.27 8.29 13.97
C GLN A 289 3.46 8.59 12.49
N ILE A 290 4.56 8.09 11.95
CA ILE A 290 4.99 8.36 10.59
C ILE A 290 5.33 7.03 9.94
N LEU A 291 4.81 6.82 8.73
CA LEU A 291 5.23 5.70 7.88
C LEU A 291 6.67 5.97 7.44
N LEU A 292 7.60 5.13 7.89
CA LEU A 292 9.02 5.27 7.60
C LEU A 292 9.46 4.38 6.43
N VAL A 293 8.95 3.15 6.39
CA VAL A 293 9.31 2.14 5.40
C VAL A 293 8.04 1.61 4.77
N ASP A 294 7.87 1.81 3.47
CA ASP A 294 6.78 1.18 2.72
C ASP A 294 7.02 -0.33 2.54
N PRO A 295 5.99 -1.12 2.15
CA PRO A 295 6.12 -2.57 2.03
C PRO A 295 7.13 -3.00 0.96
N ALA A 296 7.31 -2.24 -0.11
CA ALA A 296 8.24 -2.55 -1.19
C ALA A 296 9.70 -2.32 -0.78
N SER A 297 9.95 -1.42 0.18
CA SER A 297 11.26 -1.11 0.74
C SER A 297 11.67 -2.07 1.86
N LEU A 298 10.76 -2.90 2.39
CA LEU A 298 11.07 -3.88 3.45
C LEU A 298 12.17 -4.88 3.06
N SER A 299 12.27 -5.24 1.78
CA SER A 299 13.29 -6.16 1.28
C SER A 299 14.67 -5.52 1.07
N ASP A 300 14.78 -4.18 1.15
CA ASP A 300 16.01 -3.42 0.95
C ASP A 300 16.28 -2.54 2.20
N VAL A 301 16.28 -3.18 3.38
CA VAL A 301 16.44 -2.47 4.66
C VAL A 301 17.78 -1.73 4.75
N ASP A 302 18.85 -2.25 4.17
CA ASP A 302 20.16 -1.59 4.16
C ASP A 302 20.09 -0.21 3.50
N ARG A 303 19.27 -0.07 2.46
CA ARG A 303 19.03 1.20 1.80
C ARG A 303 18.21 2.16 2.66
N VAL A 304 17.26 1.64 3.44
CA VAL A 304 16.53 2.43 4.44
C VAL A 304 17.49 2.96 5.50
N ILE A 305 18.40 2.12 6.00
CA ILE A 305 19.42 2.55 6.97
C ILE A 305 20.33 3.62 6.38
N ALA A 306 20.82 3.44 5.15
CA ALA A 306 21.61 4.47 4.46
C ALA A 306 20.84 5.79 4.31
N TYR A 307 19.53 5.73 4.04
CA TYR A 307 18.67 6.93 4.05
C TYR A 307 18.61 7.58 5.42
N LEU A 308 18.44 6.80 6.50
CA LEU A 308 18.40 7.33 7.87
C LEU A 308 19.73 7.97 8.29
N ASP A 309 20.86 7.38 7.90
CA ASP A 309 22.19 7.96 8.13
C ASP A 309 22.34 9.30 7.40
N GLY A 310 21.98 9.35 6.11
CA GLY A 310 21.99 10.58 5.32
C GLY A 310 21.02 11.65 5.85
N TRP A 311 19.87 11.19 6.36
CA TRP A 311 18.85 12.01 7.01
C TRP A 311 19.39 12.65 8.28
N SER A 312 19.89 11.84 9.21
CA SER A 312 20.50 12.29 10.47
C SER A 312 21.63 13.29 10.23
N ALA A 313 22.52 13.02 9.26
CA ALA A 313 23.60 13.93 8.88
C ALA A 313 23.11 15.27 8.30
N THR A 314 21.91 15.30 7.69
CA THR A 314 21.36 16.51 7.05
C THR A 314 20.52 17.35 8.00
N LEU A 315 19.90 16.73 9.00
CA LEU A 315 19.01 17.38 9.96
C LEU A 315 19.58 18.67 10.62
N PRO A 316 20.87 18.77 11.01
CA PRO A 316 21.37 20.00 11.65
C PRO A 316 21.25 21.23 10.75
N ARG A 317 21.49 21.04 9.46
CA ARG A 317 21.37 22.10 8.45
C ARG A 317 19.91 22.47 8.20
N VAL A 318 19.00 21.51 8.28
CA VAL A 318 17.56 21.73 8.13
C VAL A 318 17.01 22.54 9.30
N VAL A 319 17.34 22.15 10.52
CA VAL A 319 16.94 22.86 11.74
C VAL A 319 17.48 24.28 11.71
N ALA A 320 18.77 24.48 11.43
CA ALA A 320 19.35 25.83 11.30
C ALA A 320 18.65 26.65 10.21
N HIS A 321 18.33 26.04 9.07
CA HIS A 321 17.64 26.72 7.96
C HIS A 321 16.21 27.15 8.31
N TRP A 322 15.47 26.33 9.07
CA TRP A 322 14.10 26.68 9.49
C TRP A 322 14.07 27.59 10.70
N HIS A 323 15.02 27.46 11.62
CA HIS A 323 15.22 28.39 12.71
C HIS A 323 15.49 29.81 12.18
N ALA A 324 16.43 29.95 11.23
CA ALA A 324 16.75 31.25 10.60
C ALA A 324 15.56 31.89 9.85
N LYS A 325 14.50 31.12 9.59
CA LYS A 325 13.27 31.58 8.91
C LYS A 325 12.09 31.76 9.87
N ASP A 326 12.29 31.57 11.17
CA ASP A 326 11.25 31.58 12.19
C ASP A 326 10.09 30.62 11.87
N LYS A 327 10.46 29.39 11.45
CA LYS A 327 9.50 28.33 11.05
C LYS A 327 9.66 27.05 11.85
N LEU A 328 10.61 26.99 12.78
CA LEU A 328 10.96 25.74 13.45
C LEU A 328 9.86 25.28 14.41
N ALA A 329 9.29 26.21 15.18
CA ALA A 329 8.22 25.93 16.14
C ALA A 329 6.93 25.40 15.50
N ASP A 330 6.68 25.74 14.22
CA ASP A 330 5.50 25.28 13.48
C ASP A 330 5.68 23.89 12.84
N ARG A 331 6.85 23.24 13.00
CA ARG A 331 7.14 21.97 12.34
C ARG A 331 6.60 20.78 13.10
N MET A 332 5.92 19.93 12.36
CA MET A 332 5.49 18.62 12.83
C MET A 332 6.60 17.59 12.57
N PRO A 333 6.63 16.48 13.32
CA PRO A 333 7.62 15.42 13.10
C PRO A 333 7.69 14.93 11.63
N CYS A 334 6.57 14.83 10.91
CA CYS A 334 6.55 14.44 9.50
C CYS A 334 7.24 15.44 8.56
N ASP A 335 7.36 16.71 8.94
CA ASP A 335 8.04 17.71 8.11
C ASP A 335 9.55 17.44 8.02
N PHE A 336 10.11 16.75 9.02
CA PHE A 336 11.53 16.38 9.07
C PHE A 336 11.85 15.11 8.30
N LEU A 337 10.87 14.37 7.78
CA LEU A 337 11.08 13.13 7.04
C LEU A 337 10.63 13.29 5.59
N GLU A 338 11.39 12.71 4.66
CA GLU A 338 11.02 12.66 3.24
C GLU A 338 11.17 11.23 2.70
N PRO A 339 10.29 10.29 3.11
CA PRO A 339 10.38 8.89 2.67
C PRO A 339 10.34 8.74 1.14
N SER A 340 9.68 9.67 0.43
CA SER A 340 9.68 9.70 -1.05
C SER A 340 11.06 9.80 -1.70
N VAL A 341 12.10 10.15 -0.94
CA VAL A 341 13.49 10.13 -1.41
C VAL A 341 13.99 8.68 -1.59
N LEU A 342 13.44 7.70 -0.85
CA LEU A 342 13.73 6.27 -1.03
C LEU A 342 13.31 5.76 -2.41
N ASP A 343 12.26 6.34 -3.00
CA ASP A 343 11.75 5.99 -4.34
C ASP A 343 12.70 6.43 -5.47
N LEU A 344 13.66 7.31 -5.18
CA LEU A 344 14.59 7.81 -6.19
C LEU A 344 15.53 6.68 -6.64
N LYS A 345 15.63 6.43 -7.94
CA LYS A 345 16.47 5.32 -8.45
C LYS A 345 17.97 5.46 -8.18
N LYS A 346 18.47 6.70 -8.06
CA LYS A 346 19.91 7.01 -8.00
C LYS A 346 20.52 6.87 -6.60
N PRO A 347 19.94 7.45 -5.54
CA PRO A 347 20.56 7.38 -4.22
C PRO A 347 20.65 5.96 -3.67
N ARG A 348 21.85 5.58 -3.24
CA ARG A 348 22.13 4.26 -2.64
C ARG A 348 22.93 4.36 -1.35
N THR A 349 23.72 5.42 -1.17
CA THR A 349 24.54 5.63 0.03
C THR A 349 23.97 6.75 0.89
N ALA A 350 24.44 6.84 2.14
CA ALA A 350 24.09 7.93 3.05
C ALA A 350 24.40 9.32 2.45
N GLU A 351 25.53 9.46 1.76
CA GLU A 351 25.92 10.70 1.09
C GLU A 351 24.97 11.07 -0.05
N ASP A 352 24.57 10.09 -0.88
CA ASP A 352 23.61 10.33 -1.95
C ASP A 352 22.25 10.79 -1.38
N PHE A 353 21.80 10.15 -0.30
CA PHE A 353 20.56 10.48 0.37
C PHE A 353 20.63 11.86 1.02
N ALA A 354 21.73 12.21 1.69
CA ALA A 354 21.95 13.54 2.25
C ALA A 354 21.89 14.62 1.15
N ALA A 355 22.51 14.38 -0.01
CA ALA A 355 22.45 15.31 -1.14
C ALA A 355 21.03 15.44 -1.71
N ALA A 356 20.30 14.32 -1.84
CA ALA A 356 18.91 14.32 -2.30
C ALA A 356 17.97 15.07 -1.34
N LEU A 357 18.15 14.86 -0.03
CA LEU A 357 17.41 15.54 1.03
C LEU A 357 17.70 17.04 1.07
N ALA A 358 18.98 17.43 1.01
CA ALA A 358 19.37 18.83 0.94
C ALA A 358 18.72 19.55 -0.25
N LYS A 359 18.65 18.88 -1.42
CA LYS A 359 17.94 19.39 -2.59
C LYS A 359 16.43 19.49 -2.36
N ARG A 360 15.82 18.48 -1.74
CA ARG A 360 14.37 18.43 -1.45
C ARG A 360 13.94 19.57 -0.53
N TRP A 361 14.71 19.82 0.53
CA TRP A 361 14.48 20.91 1.49
C TRP A 361 15.00 22.27 1.03
N LYS A 362 15.63 22.35 -0.15
CA LYS A 362 16.20 23.58 -0.72
C LYS A 362 17.20 24.25 0.23
N LEU A 363 18.05 23.43 0.85
CA LEU A 363 19.10 23.92 1.73
C LEU A 363 20.15 24.68 0.90
N PRO A 364 20.73 25.77 1.44
CA PRO A 364 21.86 26.44 0.80
C PRO A 364 23.04 25.46 0.65
N ALA A 365 23.82 25.62 -0.42
CA ALA A 365 25.06 24.87 -0.61
C ALA A 365 25.96 25.09 0.62
N GLY A 366 26.44 23.99 1.19
CA GLY A 366 27.31 23.98 2.36
C GLY A 366 28.76 24.19 1.98
#